data_AF-A0A7W7FGZ7-F1
#
_entry.id   AF-A0A7W7FGZ7-F1
#
_cell.length_a   1.000
_cell.length_b   1.000
_cell.length_c   1.000
_cell.angle_alpha   90.00
_cell.angle_beta   90.00
_cell.angle_gamma   90.00
#
_symmetry.space_group_name_H-M   'P 1'
#
loop_
_entity.id
_entity.type
_entity.pdbx_description
1 polymer ?
#
loop_
_entity_poly.entity_id
_entity_poly.type
_entity_poly.pdbx_seq_one_letter_code
_entity_poly.pdbx_strand_id
1 'polypeptide(L)' 'MSRPTVDPRACPTCGDPLRFEILDDERFLVVWSCLTCGLVRTTEPT' A
#
# COMPACT_ATOMS: atom_id res chain seq x y z
N MET A 1 -18.60 18.05 5.13
CA MET A 1 -17.22 18.01 4.62
C MET A 1 -16.84 16.55 4.44
N SER A 2 -16.84 16.05 3.20
CA SER A 2 -16.40 14.67 2.92
C SER A 2 -14.88 14.64 3.02
N ARG A 3 -14.35 13.94 4.03
CA ARG A 3 -12.91 13.67 4.15
C ARG A 3 -12.44 13.09 2.81
N PRO A 4 -11.36 13.57 2.18
CA PRO A 4 -10.86 12.93 0.98
C PRO A 4 -10.61 11.47 1.36
N THR A 5 -11.34 10.55 0.72
CA THR A 5 -11.09 9.11 0.82
C THR A 5 -9.68 8.93 0.27
N VAL A 6 -8.70 8.91 1.19
CA VAL A 6 -7.33 8.54 0.87
C VAL A 6 -7.43 7.17 0.24
N ASP A 7 -7.19 7.08 -1.07
CA ASP A 7 -7.22 5.81 -1.77
C ASP A 7 -6.16 4.93 -1.09
N PRO A 8 -6.52 3.79 -0.49
CA PRO A 8 -5.55 2.93 0.19
C PRO A 8 -4.48 2.40 -0.76
N ARG A 9 -4.70 2.48 -2.08
CA ARG A 9 -3.75 2.11 -3.13
C ARG A 9 -2.88 3.29 -3.58
N ALA A 10 -3.13 4.51 -3.11
CA ALA A 10 -2.27 5.65 -3.36
C ALA A 10 -1.22 5.78 -2.26
N CYS A 11 0.00 6.15 -2.65
CA CYS A 11 1.07 6.44 -1.71
C CYS A 11 0.67 7.67 -0.88
N PRO A 12 0.60 7.58 0.46
CA PRO A 12 0.25 8.72 1.31
C PRO A 12 1.32 9.82 1.29
N THR A 13 2.53 9.53 0.79
CA THR A 13 3.66 10.46 0.76
C THR A 13 3.66 11.32 -0.51
N CYS A 14 3.45 10.72 -1.68
CA CYS A 14 3.56 11.42 -2.97
C CYS A 14 2.30 11.35 -3.84
N GLY A 15 1.29 10.54 -3.47
CA GLY A 15 0.06 10.36 -4.22
C GLY A 15 0.14 9.37 -5.39
N ASP A 16 1.33 8.86 -5.72
CA ASP A 16 1.51 7.88 -6.79
C ASP A 16 0.88 6.52 -6.46
N PRO A 17 0.50 5.73 -7.48
CA PRO A 17 -0.05 4.39 -7.26
C PRO A 17 0.99 3.46 -6.61
N LEU A 18 0.54 2.73 -5.59
CA LEU A 18 1.30 1.65 -4.97
C LEU A 18 1.16 0.38 -5.83
N ARG A 19 2.28 -0.29 -6.07
CA ARG A 19 2.32 -1.64 -6.64
C ARG A 19 2.20 -2.65 -5.51
N PHE A 20 1.32 -3.63 -5.65
CA PHE A 20 1.22 -4.72 -4.69
C PHE A 20 1.90 -5.98 -5.22
N GLU A 21 2.52 -6.73 -4.31
CA GLU A 21 3.03 -8.07 -4.55
C GLU A 21 2.60 -8.98 -3.39
N ILE A 22 2.16 -10.19 -3.72
CA ILE A 22 1.79 -11.20 -2.72
C ILE A 22 3.08 -11.90 -2.32
N LEU A 23 3.48 -11.74 -1.06
CA LEU A 23 4.67 -12.42 -0.53
C LEU A 23 4.32 -13.82 0.00
N ASP A 24 3.14 -13.96 0.58
CA ASP A 24 2.64 -15.21 1.13
C ASP A 24 1.11 -15.18 1.12
N ASP A 25 0.49 -16.01 0.29
CA ASP A 25 -0.96 -16.08 0.16
C ASP A 25 -1.63 -16.84 1.31
N GLU A 26 -0.97 -17.87 1.85
CA GLU A 26 -1.46 -18.63 3.00
C GLU A 26 -1.56 -17.75 4.26
N ARG A 27 -0.65 -16.80 4.41
CA ARG A 27 -0.61 -15.85 5.53
C ARG A 27 -1.20 -14.47 5.20
N PHE A 28 -1.79 -14.30 4.02
CA PHE A 28 -2.34 -13.02 3.55
C PHE A 28 -1.34 -11.85 3.64
N LEU A 29 -0.05 -12.13 3.40
CA LEU A 29 1.01 -11.15 3.42
C LEU A 29 1.16 -10.51 2.04
N VAL A 30 0.75 -9.25 1.95
CA VAL A 30 0.88 -8.44 0.74
C VAL A 30 1.78 -7.25 1.04
N VAL A 31 2.77 -7.04 0.19
CA VAL A 31 3.60 -5.83 0.22
C VAL A 31 3.10 -4.83 -0.79
N TRP A 32 3.10 -3.55 -0.41
CA TRP A 32 2.75 -2.41 -1.22
C TRP A 32 3.95 -1.48 -1.34
N SER A 33 4.42 -1.26 -2.56
CA SER A 33 5.64 -0.51 -2.86
C SER A 33 5.33 0.69 -3.75
N CYS A 34 5.77 1.88 -3.34
CA CYS A 34 5.77 3.06 -4.20
C CYS A 34 7.10 3.12 -4.97
N LEU A 35 7.04 3.03 -6.29
CA LEU A 35 8.24 3.09 -7.14
C LEU A 35 8.82 4.50 -7.31
N THR A 36 8.08 5.54 -6.90
CA THR A 36 8.54 6.94 -6.99
C THR A 36 9.35 7.37 -5.78
N CYS A 37 8.84 7.10 -4.57
CA CYS A 37 9.45 7.57 -3.32
C CYS A 37 10.05 6.45 -2.46
N GLY A 38 9.89 5.18 -2.85
CA GLY A 38 10.45 4.03 -2.13
C GLY A 38 9.71 3.62 -0.86
N LEU A 39 8.47 4.11 -0.65
CA LEU A 39 7.64 3.68 0.48
C LEU A 39 7.28 2.20 0.34
N VAL A 40 7.46 1.41 1.40
CA VAL A 40 7.05 0.01 1.47
C VAL A 40 6.11 -0.19 2.67
N ARG A 41 4.99 -0.87 2.46
CA ARG A 41 4.00 -1.22 3.51
C ARG A 41 3.61 -2.69 3.38
N THR A 42 3.52 -3.41 4.48
CA THR A 42 3.02 -4.79 4.51
C THR A 42 1.67 -4.86 5.21
N THR A 43 0.80 -5.78 4.79
CA THR A 43 -0.36 -6.18 5.58
C THR A 43 0.09 -7.14 6.66
N GLU A 44 0.35 -6.62 7.87
CA GLU A 44 0.59 -7.49 9.02
C GLU A 44 -0.76 -8.01 9.55
N PRO A 45 -0.94 -9.32 9.74
CA PRO A 45 -2.11 -9.85 10.41
C PRO A 45 -2.04 -9.50 11.91
N THR A 46 -3.00 -8.70 12.39
CA THR A 46 -3.27 -8.44 13.82
C THR A 46 -4.02 -9.58 14.47
#